data_AF-A0A421JSE0-F1
#
_entry.id   AF-A0A421JSE0-F1
#
_cell.length_a   1.000
_cell.length_b   1.000
_cell.length_c   1.000
_cell.angle_alpha   90.00
_cell.angle_beta   90.00
_cell.angle_gamma   90.00
#
_symmetry.space_group_name_H-M   'P 1'
#
loop_
_entity.id
_entity.type
_entity.pdbx_description
1 polymer ?
#
loop_
_entity_poly.entity_id
_entity_poly.type
_entity_poly.pdbx_seq_one_letter_code
_entity_poly.pdbx_strand_id
1 'polypeptide(L)'
;MANLWSYVFWLYPIVFVCSIPLTLLLKQYNSIIAPWLFVRFLEQFIVRNLGYTWLTLLFWSNLLLYRNSTGGIDKRVWIRYGKVYLINTIVIVLLMEWFFGSPIFERISVMSGAHCTIDGIYREYACENVGGEWIGGFDSSSHYLFLISSSLLIWYELINHLKFPVNYLSFDIERGFPNDRQSVITTTTAQSKIRSGIIIASLVFISLWFCSYLITSIFFHTIPEKIVGLFCGLIVPSLLPLLEIPVDN
;
A
#
# COMPACT_ATOMS: atom_id res chain seq x y z
N MET A 1 -14.38 12.15 8.32
CA MET A 1 -14.07 10.94 7.53
C MET A 1 -13.68 11.29 6.09
N ALA A 2 -14.53 11.98 5.32
CA ALA A 2 -14.22 12.45 3.96
C ALA A 2 -12.92 13.27 3.86
N ASN A 3 -12.66 14.16 4.83
CA ASN A 3 -11.50 15.05 4.78
C ASN A 3 -10.17 14.30 4.97
N LEU A 4 -10.10 13.36 5.94
CA LEU A 4 -8.85 12.62 6.22
C LEU A 4 -8.52 11.62 5.11
N TRP A 5 -9.52 10.88 4.63
CA TRP A 5 -9.31 9.97 3.49
C TRP A 5 -8.78 10.72 2.27
N SER A 6 -9.34 11.90 1.97
CA SER A 6 -8.85 12.73 0.87
C SER A 6 -7.36 13.10 1.04
N TYR A 7 -6.94 13.55 2.22
CA TYR A 7 -5.53 13.86 2.47
C TYR A 7 -4.62 12.64 2.29
N VAL A 8 -5.03 11.48 2.82
CA VAL A 8 -4.25 10.23 2.71
C VAL A 8 -4.18 9.73 1.28
N PHE A 9 -5.30 9.79 0.54
CA PHE A 9 -5.37 9.39 -0.86
C PHE A 9 -4.43 10.22 -1.74
N TRP A 10 -4.43 11.55 -1.54
CA TRP A 10 -3.59 12.47 -2.32
C TRP A 10 -2.12 12.51 -1.88
N LEU A 11 -1.77 11.93 -0.72
CA LEU A 11 -0.39 11.92 -0.23
C LEU A 11 0.60 11.36 -1.26
N TYR A 12 0.30 10.19 -1.86
CA TYR A 12 1.22 9.52 -2.78
C TYR A 12 1.42 10.30 -4.09
N PRO A 13 0.37 10.74 -4.80
CA PRO A 13 0.53 11.61 -5.98
C PRO A 13 1.30 12.90 -5.69
N ILE A 14 1.00 13.57 -4.58
CA ILE A 14 1.69 14.82 -4.21
C ILE A 14 3.17 14.55 -3.97
N VAL A 15 3.49 13.53 -3.18
CA VAL A 15 4.88 13.15 -2.90
C VAL A 15 5.62 12.75 -4.17
N PHE A 16 4.98 12.04 -5.10
CA PHE A 16 5.57 11.73 -6.40
C PHE A 16 5.94 13.01 -7.14
N VAL A 17 5.00 13.95 -7.30
CA VAL A 17 5.26 15.22 -8.00
C VAL A 17 6.38 16.02 -7.31
N CYS A 18 6.34 16.12 -5.99
CA CYS A 18 7.38 16.80 -5.21
C CYS A 18 8.75 16.12 -5.31
N SER A 19 8.80 14.82 -5.57
CA SER A 19 10.06 14.06 -5.71
C SER A 19 10.68 14.14 -7.10
N ILE A 20 9.99 14.69 -8.12
CA ILE A 20 10.50 14.76 -9.49
C ILE A 20 11.84 15.51 -9.57
N PRO A 21 12.02 16.70 -8.97
CA PRO A 21 13.31 17.39 -9.01
C PRO A 21 14.44 16.57 -8.37
N LEU A 22 14.13 15.87 -7.28
CA LEU A 22 15.09 14.98 -6.62
C LEU A 22 15.42 13.78 -7.49
N THR A 23 14.44 13.21 -8.21
CA THR A 23 14.67 12.11 -9.16
C THR A 23 15.67 12.52 -10.24
N LEU A 24 15.47 13.70 -10.83
CA LEU A 24 16.33 14.19 -11.91
C LEU A 24 17.79 14.38 -11.46
N LEU A 25 18.01 14.73 -10.19
CA LEU A 25 19.34 14.94 -9.62
C LEU A 25 19.98 13.65 -9.10
N LEU A 26 19.20 12.81 -8.42
CA LEU A 26 19.72 11.75 -7.54
C LEU A 26 19.59 10.33 -8.10
N LYS A 27 18.80 10.11 -9.17
CA LYS A 27 18.62 8.77 -9.78
C LYS A 27 19.94 8.11 -10.18
N GLN A 28 20.94 8.89 -10.62
CA GLN A 28 22.26 8.37 -11.00
C GLN A 28 23.02 7.65 -9.87
N TYR A 29 22.63 7.86 -8.62
CA TYR A 29 23.24 7.23 -7.45
C TYR A 29 22.54 5.93 -7.04
N ASN A 30 21.64 5.39 -7.86
CA ASN A 30 20.91 4.16 -7.56
C ASN A 30 21.82 2.97 -7.22
N SER A 31 22.94 2.81 -7.91
CA SER A 31 23.93 1.75 -7.69
C SER A 31 24.66 1.87 -6.34
N ILE A 32 24.71 3.07 -5.77
CA ILE A 32 25.28 3.33 -4.45
C ILE A 32 24.24 3.11 -3.35
N ILE A 33 22.99 3.51 -3.60
CA ILE A 33 21.90 3.40 -2.61
C ILE A 33 21.35 1.98 -2.51
N ALA A 34 21.21 1.27 -3.63
CA ALA A 34 20.69 -0.10 -3.67
C ALA A 34 21.40 -1.07 -2.69
N PRO A 35 22.74 -1.12 -2.58
CA PRO A 35 23.42 -2.05 -1.68
C PRO A 35 23.34 -1.67 -0.20
N TRP A 36 22.81 -0.51 0.17
CA TRP A 36 22.73 -0.10 1.58
C TRP A 36 21.88 -1.07 2.39
N LEU A 37 22.37 -1.44 3.57
CA LEU A 37 21.76 -2.46 4.43
C LEU A 37 20.27 -2.21 4.67
N PHE A 38 19.89 -0.96 4.97
CA PHE A 38 18.51 -0.61 5.24
C PHE A 38 17.63 -0.71 3.98
N VAL A 39 18.13 -0.26 2.83
CA VAL A 39 17.40 -0.33 1.56
C VAL A 39 17.19 -1.77 1.15
N ARG A 40 18.23 -2.61 1.23
CA ARG A 40 18.14 -4.05 1.00
C ARG A 40 17.19 -4.74 1.97
N PHE A 41 17.19 -4.35 3.24
CA PHE A 41 16.24 -4.88 4.22
C PHE A 41 14.79 -4.57 3.82
N LEU A 42 14.50 -3.32 3.46
CA LEU A 42 13.17 -2.92 3.00
C LEU A 42 12.78 -3.67 1.73
N GLU A 43 13.65 -3.69 0.73
CA GLU A 43 13.41 -4.36 -0.55
C GLU A 43 13.15 -5.86 -0.32
N GLN A 44 14.07 -6.57 0.32
CA GLN A 44 14.02 -8.03 0.42
C GLN A 44 12.90 -8.52 1.35
N PHE A 45 12.73 -7.91 2.53
CA PHE A 45 11.83 -8.43 3.57
C PHE A 45 10.51 -7.67 3.70
N ILE A 46 10.46 -6.38 3.39
CA ILE A 46 9.24 -5.58 3.57
C ILE A 46 8.42 -5.51 2.29
N VAL A 47 9.05 -5.62 1.12
CA VAL A 47 8.39 -5.45 -0.19
C VAL A 47 8.43 -6.71 -1.05
N ARG A 48 9.59 -7.16 -1.51
CA ARG A 48 9.73 -8.20 -2.54
C ARG A 48 9.32 -9.59 -2.06
N ASN A 49 9.96 -10.13 -1.04
CA ASN A 49 9.73 -11.55 -0.69
C ASN A 49 8.49 -11.77 0.17
N LEU A 50 8.18 -10.84 1.07
CA LEU A 50 7.10 -10.99 2.05
C LEU A 50 6.06 -9.88 1.96
N GLY A 51 6.17 -8.93 1.03
CA GLY A 51 5.25 -7.78 0.98
C GLY A 51 3.79 -8.18 0.94
N TYR A 52 3.45 -9.13 0.05
CA TYR A 52 2.07 -9.60 -0.06
C TYR A 52 1.60 -10.40 1.18
N THR A 53 2.52 -11.10 1.85
CA THR A 53 2.25 -11.73 3.15
C THR A 53 1.91 -10.68 4.21
N TRP A 54 2.70 -9.60 4.29
CA TRP A 54 2.45 -8.50 5.22
C TRP A 54 1.13 -7.78 4.93
N LEU A 55 0.83 -7.50 3.66
CA LEU A 55 -0.47 -6.96 3.25
C LEU A 55 -1.61 -7.85 3.74
N THR A 56 -1.52 -9.16 3.47
CA THR A 56 -2.56 -10.11 3.85
C THR A 56 -2.75 -10.17 5.36
N LEU A 57 -1.66 -10.29 6.11
CA LEU A 57 -1.71 -10.33 7.58
C LEU A 57 -2.29 -9.04 8.17
N LEU A 58 -1.81 -7.88 7.72
CA LEU A 58 -2.27 -6.59 8.23
C LEU A 58 -3.73 -6.34 7.88
N PHE A 59 -4.14 -6.56 6.62
CA PHE A 59 -5.51 -6.34 6.16
C PHE A 59 -6.51 -7.17 6.98
N TRP A 60 -6.30 -8.49 7.07
CA TRP A 60 -7.20 -9.35 7.84
C TRP A 60 -7.11 -9.10 9.35
N SER A 61 -5.97 -8.67 9.88
CA SER A 61 -5.86 -8.26 11.29
C SER A 61 -6.62 -6.97 11.57
N ASN A 62 -6.63 -5.99 10.65
CA ASN A 62 -7.39 -4.75 10.80
C ASN A 62 -8.90 -5.01 10.79
N LEU A 63 -9.38 -6.05 10.11
CA LEU A 63 -10.78 -6.44 10.18
C LEU A 63 -11.25 -6.77 11.60
N LEU A 64 -10.34 -7.23 12.48
CA LEU A 64 -10.63 -7.46 13.90
C LEU A 64 -10.96 -6.17 14.67
N LEU A 65 -10.60 -5.00 14.14
CA LEU A 65 -10.92 -3.69 14.73
C LEU A 65 -12.41 -3.34 14.60
N TYR A 66 -13.14 -4.02 13.71
CA TYR A 66 -14.59 -3.90 13.48
C TYR A 66 -15.42 -4.89 14.31
N ARG A 67 -14.80 -5.57 15.28
CA ARG A 67 -15.50 -6.51 16.17
C ARG A 67 -16.55 -5.78 17.02
N ASN A 68 -17.77 -6.31 17.04
CA ASN A 68 -18.89 -5.78 17.81
C ASN A 68 -18.80 -6.15 19.30
N SER A 69 -19.75 -5.65 20.10
CA SER A 69 -19.83 -5.91 21.55
C SER A 69 -20.00 -7.39 21.91
N THR A 70 -20.51 -8.23 20.99
CA THR A 70 -20.66 -9.68 21.20
C THR A 70 -19.43 -10.47 20.74
N GLY A 71 -18.40 -9.80 20.24
CA GLY A 71 -17.14 -10.42 19.81
C GLY A 71 -17.11 -10.92 18.37
N GLY A 72 -18.20 -10.75 17.61
CA GLY A 72 -18.30 -11.10 16.18
C GLY A 72 -18.00 -9.92 15.25
N ILE A 73 -17.77 -10.19 13.97
CA ILE A 73 -17.67 -9.19 12.92
C ILE A 73 -18.91 -9.33 12.02
N ASP A 74 -19.54 -8.22 11.66
CA ASP A 74 -20.72 -8.24 10.79
C ASP A 74 -20.39 -8.88 9.43
N LYS A 75 -21.29 -9.75 8.94
CA LYS A 75 -21.19 -10.37 7.62
C LYS A 75 -21.07 -9.32 6.50
N ARG A 76 -21.73 -8.17 6.63
CA ARG A 76 -21.65 -7.07 5.65
C ARG A 76 -20.23 -6.52 5.55
N VAL A 77 -19.55 -6.36 6.70
CA VAL A 77 -18.16 -5.91 6.78
C VAL A 77 -17.24 -6.94 6.13
N TRP A 78 -17.41 -8.24 6.44
CA TRP A 78 -16.64 -9.33 5.80
C TRP A 78 -16.78 -9.33 4.28
N ILE A 79 -18.00 -9.30 3.76
CA ILE A 79 -18.25 -9.33 2.32
C ILE A 79 -17.64 -8.09 1.66
N ARG A 80 -17.81 -6.91 2.27
CA ARG A 80 -17.31 -5.64 1.73
C ARG A 80 -15.78 -5.63 1.62
N TYR A 81 -15.06 -5.83 2.72
CA TYR A 81 -13.60 -5.80 2.72
C TYR A 81 -13.00 -7.02 2.00
N GLY A 82 -13.66 -8.18 2.06
CA GLY A 82 -13.28 -9.35 1.27
C GLY A 82 -13.35 -9.10 -0.24
N LYS A 83 -14.40 -8.42 -0.74
CA LYS A 83 -14.49 -8.03 -2.15
C LYS A 83 -13.37 -7.07 -2.56
N VAL A 84 -13.09 -6.06 -1.74
CA VAL A 84 -11.99 -5.10 -1.99
C VAL A 84 -10.65 -5.82 -2.08
N TYR A 85 -10.34 -6.66 -1.09
CA TYR A 85 -9.12 -7.45 -1.07
C TYR A 85 -9.01 -8.34 -2.30
N LEU A 86 -10.08 -9.05 -2.66
CA LEU A 86 -10.11 -9.91 -3.84
C LEU A 86 -9.87 -9.13 -5.14
N ILE A 87 -10.55 -8.00 -5.34
CA ILE A 87 -10.36 -7.15 -6.52
C ILE A 87 -8.90 -6.66 -6.59
N ASN A 88 -8.35 -6.20 -5.46
CA ASN A 88 -6.96 -5.76 -5.42
C ASN A 88 -5.97 -6.89 -5.75
N THR A 89 -6.21 -8.07 -5.22
CA THR A 89 -5.43 -9.27 -5.48
C THR A 89 -5.44 -9.62 -6.96
N ILE A 90 -6.63 -9.61 -7.57
CA ILE A 90 -6.77 -9.87 -9.01
C ILE A 90 -5.98 -8.84 -9.81
N VAL A 91 -6.10 -7.54 -9.49
CA VAL A 91 -5.35 -6.48 -10.19
C VAL A 91 -3.84 -6.69 -10.06
N ILE A 92 -3.32 -6.95 -8.85
CA ILE A 92 -1.89 -7.20 -8.63
C ILE A 92 -1.43 -8.44 -9.40
N VAL A 93 -2.14 -9.56 -9.31
CA VAL A 93 -1.78 -10.81 -10.00
C VAL A 93 -1.80 -10.62 -11.52
N LEU A 94 -2.81 -9.94 -12.07
CA LEU A 94 -2.88 -9.66 -13.50
C LEU A 94 -1.69 -8.82 -13.98
N LEU A 95 -1.29 -7.81 -13.21
CA LEU A 95 -0.23 -6.89 -13.61
C LEU A 95 1.18 -7.47 -13.39
N MET A 96 1.40 -8.22 -12.30
CA MET A 96 2.73 -8.62 -11.82
C MET A 96 3.04 -10.12 -11.88
N GLU A 97 2.06 -11.02 -11.96
CA GLU A 97 2.31 -12.48 -11.84
C GLU A 97 1.67 -13.36 -12.95
N TRP A 98 0.75 -12.78 -13.72
CA TRP A 98 -0.31 -13.41 -14.52
C TRP A 98 -0.24 -14.94 -14.85
N PHE A 99 -1.33 -15.65 -14.50
CA PHE A 99 -1.52 -17.10 -14.59
C PHE A 99 -1.56 -17.72 -16.01
N PHE A 100 -1.63 -16.92 -17.08
CA PHE A 100 -1.64 -17.40 -18.49
C PHE A 100 -0.40 -16.94 -19.28
N GLY A 101 0.74 -16.75 -18.62
CA GLY A 101 2.00 -16.46 -19.30
C GLY A 101 2.86 -15.47 -18.54
N SER A 102 3.52 -14.56 -19.26
CA SER A 102 4.23 -13.43 -18.65
C SER A 102 3.23 -12.41 -18.09
N PRO A 103 3.53 -11.75 -16.95
CA PRO A 103 2.76 -10.63 -16.43
C PRO A 103 2.55 -9.52 -17.45
N ILE A 104 1.50 -8.70 -17.28
CA ILE A 104 1.23 -7.59 -18.20
C ILE A 104 2.40 -6.59 -18.22
N PHE A 105 3.00 -6.28 -17.06
CA PHE A 105 4.16 -5.38 -17.01
C PHE A 105 5.37 -5.93 -17.78
N GLU A 106 5.63 -7.24 -17.67
CA GLU A 106 6.69 -7.89 -18.44
C GLU A 106 6.40 -7.88 -19.95
N ARG A 107 5.15 -8.08 -20.35
CA ARG A 107 4.75 -7.97 -21.77
C ARG A 107 4.98 -6.57 -22.32
N ILE A 108 4.62 -5.53 -21.55
CA ILE A 108 4.87 -4.13 -21.94
C ILE A 108 6.38 -3.87 -22.04
N SER A 109 7.17 -4.40 -21.11
CA SER A 109 8.62 -4.29 -21.12
C SER A 109 9.24 -4.93 -22.39
N VAL A 110 8.84 -6.16 -22.73
CA VAL A 110 9.28 -6.83 -23.97
C VAL A 110 8.81 -6.08 -25.22
N MET A 111 7.55 -5.64 -25.25
CA MET A 111 6.99 -4.88 -26.39
C MET A 111 7.70 -3.54 -26.62
N SER A 112 8.30 -2.97 -25.58
CA SER A 112 9.07 -1.71 -25.64
C SER A 112 10.56 -1.94 -25.87
N GLY A 113 10.98 -3.18 -26.12
CA GLY A 113 12.34 -3.53 -26.55
C GLY A 113 13.18 -4.24 -25.49
N ALA A 114 12.62 -4.63 -24.34
CA ALA A 114 13.35 -5.46 -23.39
C ALA A 114 13.64 -6.85 -23.97
N HIS A 115 14.84 -7.35 -23.73
CA HIS A 115 15.26 -8.68 -24.15
C HIS A 115 16.31 -9.26 -23.20
N CYS A 116 16.39 -10.60 -23.18
CA CYS A 116 17.48 -11.31 -22.52
C CYS A 116 18.72 -11.34 -23.42
N THR A 117 19.92 -11.40 -22.84
CA THR A 117 21.16 -11.69 -23.59
C THR A 117 21.18 -13.08 -24.23
N ILE A 118 20.32 -13.99 -23.76
CA ILE A 118 20.18 -15.36 -24.27
C ILE A 118 18.92 -15.42 -25.14
N ASP A 119 19.11 -15.79 -26.41
CA ASP A 119 18.05 -15.88 -27.41
C ASP A 119 16.94 -16.87 -27.00
N GLY A 120 15.69 -16.51 -27.30
CA GLY A 120 14.50 -17.33 -27.03
C GLY A 120 13.95 -17.21 -25.61
N ILE A 121 14.57 -16.39 -24.75
CA ILE A 121 14.06 -16.10 -23.40
C ILE A 121 13.40 -14.72 -23.37
N TYR A 122 12.08 -14.72 -23.14
CA TYR A 122 11.24 -13.51 -23.12
C TYR A 122 10.68 -13.21 -21.72
N ARG A 123 11.32 -13.75 -20.68
CA ARG A 123 10.99 -13.44 -19.30
C ARG A 123 12.23 -13.04 -18.51
N GLU A 124 12.13 -11.98 -17.74
CA GLU A 124 13.20 -11.42 -16.92
C GLU A 124 13.69 -12.45 -15.90
N TYR A 125 12.77 -13.00 -15.10
CA TYR A 125 13.14 -14.01 -14.09
C TYR A 125 13.74 -15.28 -14.71
N ALA A 126 13.26 -15.69 -15.88
CA ALA A 126 13.84 -16.84 -16.59
C ALA A 126 15.25 -16.53 -17.10
N CYS A 127 15.49 -15.31 -17.58
CA CYS A 127 16.80 -14.83 -18.03
C CYS A 127 17.81 -14.83 -16.89
N GLU A 128 17.46 -14.24 -15.74
CA GLU A 128 18.32 -14.19 -14.55
C GLU A 128 18.68 -15.60 -14.05
N ASN A 129 17.71 -16.53 -14.04
CA ASN A 129 17.93 -17.90 -13.56
C ASN A 129 18.91 -18.71 -14.42
N VAL A 130 19.00 -18.41 -15.71
CA VAL A 130 19.98 -19.06 -16.60
C VAL A 130 21.30 -18.29 -16.70
N GLY A 131 21.48 -17.26 -15.87
CA GLY A 131 22.68 -16.40 -15.86
C GLY A 131 22.73 -15.39 -17.01
N GLY A 132 21.61 -15.16 -17.69
CA GLY A 132 21.47 -14.08 -18.67
C GLY A 132 21.26 -12.73 -18.00
N GLU A 133 21.51 -11.66 -18.74
CA GLU A 133 21.23 -10.30 -18.31
C GLU A 133 20.00 -9.77 -19.04
N TRP A 134 19.08 -9.15 -18.30
CA TRP A 134 17.89 -8.51 -18.87
C TRP A 134 18.20 -7.07 -19.24
N ILE A 135 18.02 -6.71 -20.51
CA ILE A 135 18.48 -5.43 -21.06
C ILE A 135 17.31 -4.61 -21.59
N GLY A 136 17.21 -3.38 -21.09
CA GLY A 136 16.39 -2.31 -21.67
C GLY A 136 14.88 -2.45 -21.46
N GLY A 137 14.12 -1.76 -22.33
CA GLY A 137 12.66 -1.70 -22.31
C GLY A 137 12.07 -0.77 -21.25
N PHE A 138 10.75 -0.62 -21.30
CA PHE A 138 9.94 0.16 -20.37
C PHE A 138 9.54 -0.72 -19.18
N ASP A 139 10.24 -0.53 -18.07
CA ASP A 139 10.00 -1.28 -16.83
C ASP A 139 8.99 -0.56 -15.91
N SER A 140 7.71 -0.87 -16.12
CA SER A 140 6.61 -0.32 -15.31
C SER A 140 6.85 -0.57 -13.82
N SER A 141 6.79 0.48 -12.99
CA SER A 141 7.15 0.33 -11.58
C SER A 141 6.11 -0.47 -10.78
N SER A 142 6.40 -1.76 -10.59
CA SER A 142 5.65 -2.69 -9.74
C SER A 142 5.66 -2.26 -8.27
N HIS A 143 6.77 -1.66 -7.81
CA HIS A 143 6.90 -1.10 -6.46
C HIS A 143 5.89 0.02 -6.21
N TYR A 144 5.69 0.93 -7.16
CA TYR A 144 4.67 1.97 -7.05
C TYR A 144 3.27 1.37 -6.93
N LEU A 145 2.92 0.46 -7.85
CA LEU A 145 1.64 -0.25 -7.84
C LEU A 145 1.39 -0.88 -6.47
N PHE A 146 2.32 -1.71 -6.01
CA PHE A 146 2.18 -2.48 -4.78
C PHE A 146 2.13 -1.58 -3.54
N LEU A 147 3.09 -0.65 -3.38
CA LEU A 147 3.21 0.17 -2.18
C LEU A 147 2.04 1.15 -2.03
N ILE A 148 1.60 1.78 -3.12
CA ILE A 148 0.46 2.71 -3.09
C ILE A 148 -0.82 1.95 -2.79
N SER A 149 -1.11 0.89 -3.55
CA SER A 149 -2.33 0.11 -3.36
C SER A 149 -2.41 -0.47 -1.95
N SER A 150 -1.36 -1.18 -1.51
CA SER A 150 -1.32 -1.82 -0.19
C SER A 150 -1.48 -0.81 0.93
N SER A 151 -0.74 0.30 0.87
CA SER A 151 -0.80 1.31 1.93
C SER A 151 -2.16 2.00 1.98
N LEU A 152 -2.77 2.34 0.83
CA LEU A 152 -4.08 3.00 0.80
C LEU A 152 -5.21 2.07 1.26
N LEU A 153 -5.13 0.76 0.97
CA LEU A 153 -6.08 -0.22 1.50
C LEU A 153 -6.01 -0.29 3.03
N ILE A 154 -4.80 -0.42 3.59
CA ILE A 154 -4.61 -0.46 5.05
C ILE A 154 -5.03 0.86 5.70
N TRP A 155 -4.67 2.01 5.11
CA TRP A 155 -5.11 3.31 5.57
C TRP A 155 -6.64 3.40 5.64
N TYR A 156 -7.32 2.94 4.60
CA TYR A 156 -8.78 3.00 4.52
C TYR A 156 -9.47 2.22 5.65
N GLU A 157 -8.94 1.07 6.04
CA GLU A 157 -9.40 0.31 7.21
C GLU A 157 -9.05 1.04 8.53
N LEU A 158 -7.87 1.66 8.59
CA LEU A 158 -7.31 2.20 9.82
C LEU A 158 -7.89 3.56 10.22
N ILE A 159 -8.22 4.43 9.26
CA ILE A 159 -8.62 5.83 9.54
C ILE A 159 -9.80 5.95 10.51
N ASN A 160 -10.75 5.02 10.48
CA ASN A 160 -11.93 5.02 11.36
C ASN A 160 -11.62 4.52 12.78
N HIS A 161 -10.40 4.04 12.99
CA HIS A 161 -9.93 3.48 14.25
C HIS A 161 -8.86 4.33 14.93
N LEU A 162 -8.31 5.32 14.21
CA LEU A 162 -7.41 6.31 14.75
C LEU A 162 -8.20 7.36 15.52
N LYS A 163 -7.94 7.43 16.83
CA LYS A 163 -8.40 8.53 17.67
C LYS A 163 -7.41 9.68 17.49
N PHE A 164 -7.57 10.47 16.44
CA PHE A 164 -6.80 11.71 16.36
C PHE A 164 -7.29 12.63 17.48
N PRO A 165 -6.40 13.16 18.34
CA PRO A 165 -6.77 14.21 19.27
C PRO A 165 -6.94 15.49 18.45
N VAL A 166 -8.08 15.63 17.79
CA VAL A 166 -8.46 16.86 17.06
C VAL A 166 -8.67 18.04 18.02
N ASN A 167 -8.64 17.79 19.34
CA ASN A 167 -8.83 18.77 20.40
C ASN A 167 -7.58 19.62 20.72
N TYR A 168 -6.43 19.43 20.07
CA TYR A 168 -5.28 20.33 20.28
C TYR A 168 -5.30 21.57 19.37
N LEU A 169 -6.18 21.63 18.35
CA LEU A 169 -6.31 22.81 17.47
C LEU A 169 -7.53 23.69 17.79
N SER A 170 -8.36 23.28 18.74
CA SER A 170 -9.51 24.05 19.23
C SER A 170 -9.50 24.02 20.76
N PHE A 171 -8.67 24.87 21.36
CA PHE A 171 -8.76 25.20 22.78
C PHE A 171 -10.01 26.06 22.98
N ASP A 172 -11.16 25.42 23.11
CA ASP A 172 -12.44 26.06 23.40
C ASP A 172 -12.61 26.12 24.93
N ILE A 173 -12.17 27.22 25.54
CA ILE A 173 -12.12 27.45 27.00
C ILE A 173 -13.53 27.49 27.63
N GLU A 174 -14.59 27.64 26.82
CA GLU A 174 -15.94 27.95 27.31
C GLU A 174 -16.89 26.76 27.48
N ARG A 175 -16.52 25.53 27.09
CA ARG A 175 -17.43 24.38 27.28
C ARG A 175 -17.24 23.71 28.64
N GLY A 176 -18.05 24.18 29.58
CA GLY A 176 -18.33 23.49 30.84
C GLY A 176 -18.71 22.02 30.63
N PHE A 177 -18.36 21.21 31.63
CA PHE A 177 -18.57 19.77 31.70
C PHE A 177 -19.97 19.33 31.21
N PRO A 178 -20.07 18.51 30.16
CA PRO A 178 -21.24 17.69 29.97
C PRO A 178 -21.08 16.42 30.79
N ASN A 179 -21.93 16.29 31.82
CA ASN A 179 -22.36 15.00 32.32
C ASN A 179 -23.01 14.25 31.15
N ASP A 180 -22.33 13.25 30.59
CA ASP A 180 -22.98 12.31 29.70
C ASP A 180 -22.61 10.89 30.06
N ARG A 181 -23.65 10.05 30.15
CA ARG A 181 -23.59 8.66 30.58
C ARG A 181 -22.82 7.87 29.54
N GLN A 182 -21.49 7.86 29.67
CA GLN A 182 -20.65 6.95 28.92
C GLN A 182 -21.04 5.53 29.35
N SER A 183 -21.71 4.79 28.48
CA SER A 183 -21.73 3.35 28.54
C SER A 183 -20.27 2.90 28.47
N VAL A 184 -19.66 2.70 29.63
CA VAL A 184 -18.31 2.17 29.76
C VAL A 184 -18.37 0.73 29.30
N ILE A 185 -18.29 0.54 27.98
CA ILE A 185 -18.01 -0.75 27.37
C ILE A 185 -16.68 -1.17 27.98
N THR A 186 -16.73 -2.08 28.94
CA THR A 186 -15.56 -2.60 29.64
C THR A 186 -14.84 -3.55 28.68
N THR A 187 -14.18 -3.00 27.66
CA THR A 187 -13.23 -3.78 26.86
C THR A 187 -12.18 -4.30 27.82
N THR A 188 -12.04 -5.62 27.90
CA THR A 188 -11.02 -6.25 28.75
C THR A 188 -9.64 -5.67 28.42
N THR A 189 -8.76 -5.59 29.41
CA THR A 189 -7.39 -5.06 29.23
C THR A 189 -6.64 -5.78 28.10
N ALA A 190 -6.91 -7.06 27.89
CA ALA A 190 -6.36 -7.86 26.78
C ALA A 190 -6.87 -7.41 25.40
N GLN A 191 -8.17 -7.16 25.24
CA GLN A 191 -8.76 -6.70 23.98
C GLN A 191 -8.27 -5.30 23.59
N SER A 192 -8.09 -4.42 24.59
CA SER A 192 -7.48 -3.10 24.39
C SER A 192 -6.03 -3.20 23.90
N LYS A 193 -5.22 -4.10 24.49
CA LYS A 193 -3.83 -4.36 24.05
C LYS A 193 -3.76 -4.90 22.62
N ILE A 194 -4.61 -5.86 22.25
CA ILE A 194 -4.64 -6.42 20.88
C ILE A 194 -5.00 -5.31 19.88
N ARG A 195 -6.02 -4.52 20.17
CA ARG A 195 -6.43 -3.39 19.32
C ARG A 195 -5.28 -2.41 19.08
N SER A 196 -4.60 -1.99 20.15
CA SER A 196 -3.44 -1.10 20.05
C SER A 196 -2.29 -1.75 19.28
N GLY A 197 -2.04 -3.04 19.49
CA GLY A 197 -1.00 -3.79 18.77
C GLY A 197 -1.24 -3.82 17.26
N ILE A 198 -2.47 -4.09 16.82
CA ILE A 198 -2.85 -4.07 15.40
C ILE A 198 -2.65 -2.68 14.80
N ILE A 199 -3.13 -1.63 15.48
CA ILE A 199 -2.98 -0.24 15.01
C ILE A 199 -1.50 0.14 14.87
N ILE A 200 -0.68 -0.16 15.89
CA ILE A 200 0.76 0.14 15.87
C ILE A 200 1.45 -0.63 14.74
N ALA A 201 1.17 -1.92 14.59
CA ALA A 201 1.74 -2.74 13.52
C ALA A 201 1.39 -2.17 12.13
N SER A 202 0.12 -1.83 11.89
CA SER A 202 -0.33 -1.20 10.64
C SER A 202 0.37 0.13 10.38
N LEU A 203 0.52 1.00 11.38
CA LEU A 203 1.23 2.28 11.23
C LEU A 203 2.74 2.09 10.95
N VAL A 204 3.38 1.12 11.60
CA VAL A 204 4.79 0.80 11.36
C VAL A 204 4.99 0.33 9.93
N PHE A 205 4.18 -0.62 9.45
CA PHE A 205 4.31 -1.13 8.08
C PHE A 205 3.98 -0.09 7.02
N ILE A 206 2.93 0.71 7.21
CA ILE A 206 2.64 1.87 6.34
C ILE A 206 3.86 2.79 6.28
N SER A 207 4.51 3.07 7.41
CA SER A 207 5.68 3.94 7.45
C SER A 207 6.87 3.34 6.70
N LEU A 208 7.14 2.04 6.88
CA LEU A 208 8.21 1.33 6.15
C LEU A 208 7.93 1.26 4.64
N TRP A 209 6.69 0.99 4.25
CA TRP A 209 6.27 1.04 2.84
C TRP A 209 6.36 2.44 2.27
N PHE A 210 6.02 3.47 3.04
CA PHE A 210 6.19 4.86 2.62
C PHE A 210 7.67 5.23 2.46
N CYS A 211 8.56 4.75 3.33
CA CYS A 211 10.01 4.90 3.13
C CYS A 211 10.49 4.20 1.85
N SER A 212 10.05 2.97 1.60
CA SER A 212 10.37 2.26 0.36
C SER A 212 9.83 2.99 -0.88
N TYR A 213 8.63 3.57 -0.77
CA TYR A 213 8.03 4.39 -1.81
C TYR A 213 8.89 5.63 -2.09
N LEU A 214 9.32 6.37 -1.06
CA LEU A 214 10.20 7.53 -1.21
C LEU A 214 11.53 7.17 -1.86
N ILE A 215 12.17 6.07 -1.43
CA ILE A 215 13.43 5.59 -2.01
C ILE A 215 13.22 5.27 -3.50
N THR A 216 12.17 4.52 -3.84
CA THR A 216 11.80 4.22 -5.23
C THR A 216 11.53 5.51 -6.02
N SER A 217 10.82 6.44 -5.40
CA SER A 217 10.42 7.72 -5.98
C SER A 217 11.62 8.58 -6.35
N ILE A 218 12.71 8.52 -5.59
CA ILE A 218 13.91 9.34 -5.84
C ILE A 218 14.93 8.59 -6.71
N PHE A 219 15.19 7.31 -6.42
CA PHE A 219 16.39 6.63 -6.93
C PHE A 219 16.14 5.61 -8.05
N PHE A 220 14.94 5.04 -8.17
CA PHE A 220 14.67 3.93 -9.08
C PHE A 220 13.67 4.33 -10.17
N HIS A 221 13.61 3.61 -11.29
CA HIS A 221 12.73 3.86 -12.44
C HIS A 221 12.81 5.25 -13.08
N THR A 222 12.37 5.35 -14.33
CA THR A 222 12.14 6.61 -15.02
C THR A 222 10.81 7.25 -14.58
N ILE A 223 10.63 8.55 -14.86
CA ILE A 223 9.38 9.25 -14.52
C ILE A 223 8.17 8.61 -15.21
N PRO A 224 8.20 8.27 -16.52
CA PRO A 224 7.10 7.57 -17.18
C PRO A 224 6.73 6.22 -16.55
N GLU A 225 7.72 5.41 -16.19
CA GLU A 225 7.51 4.11 -15.52
C GLU A 225 6.81 4.27 -14.17
N LYS A 226 7.17 5.31 -13.41
CA LYS A 226 6.51 5.68 -12.14
C LYS A 226 5.08 6.15 -12.35
N ILE A 227 4.80 6.88 -13.42
CA ILE A 227 3.44 7.33 -13.76
C ILE A 227 2.52 6.12 -13.96
N VAL A 228 2.98 5.12 -14.72
CA VAL A 228 2.21 3.87 -14.92
C VAL A 228 1.97 3.17 -13.59
N GLY A 229 3.02 2.98 -12.79
CA GLY A 229 2.89 2.38 -11.45
C GLY A 229 1.94 3.15 -10.53
N LEU A 230 2.00 4.49 -10.53
CA LEU A 230 1.11 5.37 -9.76
C LEU A 230 -0.34 5.18 -10.16
N PHE A 231 -0.64 5.25 -11.47
CA PHE A 231 -2.01 5.05 -11.95
C PHE A 231 -2.52 3.67 -11.58
N CYS A 232 -1.76 2.61 -11.85
CA CYS A 232 -2.15 1.25 -11.50
C CYS A 232 -2.37 1.07 -9.99
N GLY A 233 -1.50 1.66 -9.15
CA GLY A 233 -1.60 1.62 -7.70
C GLY A 233 -2.84 2.32 -7.14
N LEU A 234 -3.34 3.34 -7.83
CA LEU A 234 -4.52 4.10 -7.43
C LEU A 234 -5.85 3.49 -7.91
N ILE A 235 -5.83 2.54 -8.86
CA ILE A 235 -7.06 1.96 -9.45
C ILE A 235 -8.02 1.50 -8.36
N VAL A 236 -7.61 0.54 -7.52
CA VAL A 236 -8.51 -0.04 -6.51
C VAL A 236 -8.83 0.95 -5.38
N PRO A 237 -7.85 1.68 -4.81
CA PRO A 237 -8.14 2.72 -3.82
C PRO A 237 -9.15 3.78 -4.27
N SER A 238 -9.13 4.17 -5.54
CA SER A 238 -10.07 5.18 -6.08
C SER A 238 -11.52 4.69 -6.11
N LEU A 239 -11.72 3.37 -6.20
CA LEU A 239 -13.03 2.73 -6.22
C LEU A 239 -13.57 2.47 -4.81
N LEU A 240 -12.75 2.55 -3.76
CA LEU A 240 -13.15 2.26 -2.38
C LEU A 240 -14.41 3.02 -1.93
N PRO A 241 -14.53 4.35 -2.15
CA PRO A 241 -15.73 5.09 -1.77
C PRO A 241 -16.98 4.65 -2.54
N LEU A 242 -16.81 4.18 -3.78
CA LEU A 242 -17.92 3.72 -4.64
C LEU A 242 -18.36 2.30 -4.29
N LEU A 243 -17.44 1.49 -3.74
CA LEU A 243 -17.72 0.15 -3.23
C LEU A 243 -18.41 0.20 -1.85
N GLU A 244 -18.56 1.38 -1.24
CA GLU A 244 -19.42 1.61 -0.09
C GLU A 244 -20.88 1.65 -0.54
N ILE A 245 -21.58 0.53 -0.41
CA ILE A 245 -23.05 0.57 -0.45
C ILE A 245 -23.49 1.36 0.81
N PRO A 246 -24.30 2.41 0.68
CA PRO A 246 -24.88 3.08 1.84
C PRO A 246 -25.58 2.02 2.68
N VAL A 247 -25.19 1.91 3.94
CA VAL A 247 -26.03 1.21 4.91
C VAL A 247 -27.15 2.18 5.19
N ASP A 248 -28.26 2.02 4.47
CA ASP A 248 -29.51 2.68 4.85
C ASP A 248 -29.75 2.39 6.34
N ASN A 249 -29.85 3.46 7.12
CA ASN A 249 -30.24 3.41 8.54
C ASN A 249 -31.68 2.93 8.67
#